data_AF-A0A258RL85-F1
#
_entry.id   AF-A0A258RL85-F1
#
_cell.length_a   1.000
_cell.length_b   1.000
_cell.length_c   1.000
_cell.angle_alpha   90.00
_cell.angle_beta   90.00
_cell.angle_gamma   90.00
#
_symmetry.space_group_name_H-M   'P 1'
#
loop_
_entity.id
_entity.type
_entity.pdbx_description
1 polymer ?
#
loop_
_entity_poly.entity_id
_entity_poly.type
_entity_poly.pdbx_seq_one_letter_code
_entity_poly.pdbx_strand_id
1 'polypeptide(L)'
;MNDMRTGRHETTLDRAGLAIAVGGVLGGAVATGLAALGAESGPLALVAAFMLGSLLCALAITAVAAPVWIVLHATGRRRAGHAALVGAATGFIVFVFGQTYGFGMFYAPPSDIQTLLFRWASAAATSLVLAAIAALIGLIMWRVAYRWER
;
A
#
# COMPACT_ATOMS: atom_id res chain seq x y z
N MET A 1 19.66 -39.55 -4.68
CA MET A 1 18.60 -38.66 -5.23
C MET A 1 17.81 -38.13 -4.04
N ASN A 2 18.23 -37.02 -3.46
CA ASN A 2 17.53 -36.36 -2.35
C ASN A 2 16.62 -35.30 -2.94
N ASP A 3 15.33 -35.61 -3.08
CA ASP A 3 14.31 -34.59 -3.28
C ASP A 3 14.21 -33.77 -2.00
N MET A 4 14.99 -32.69 -1.94
CA MET A 4 14.72 -31.61 -1.01
C MET A 4 13.34 -31.05 -1.39
N ARG A 5 12.30 -31.44 -0.66
CA ARG A 5 10.96 -30.83 -0.71
C ARG A 5 11.10 -29.35 -0.36
N THR A 6 11.41 -28.54 -1.36
CA THR A 6 11.39 -27.08 -1.25
C THR A 6 9.92 -26.68 -1.35
N GLY A 7 9.26 -26.51 -0.20
CA GLY A 7 7.87 -26.09 -0.16
C GLY A 7 7.68 -24.83 -0.99
N ARG A 8 6.80 -24.90 -1.99
CA ARG A 8 6.53 -23.79 -2.91
C ARG A 8 5.34 -22.99 -2.39
N HIS A 9 5.46 -21.66 -2.52
CA HIS A 9 4.34 -20.77 -2.28
C HIS A 9 3.50 -20.72 -3.55
N GLU A 10 2.29 -21.25 -3.45
CA GLU A 10 1.32 -21.30 -4.54
C GLU A 10 0.16 -20.33 -4.29
N THR A 11 -0.34 -19.74 -5.36
CA THR A 11 -1.48 -18.80 -5.36
C THR A 11 -2.46 -19.20 -6.45
N THR A 12 -3.74 -18.87 -6.25
CA THR A 12 -4.78 -19.00 -7.27
C THR A 12 -5.40 -17.63 -7.55
N LEU A 13 -6.16 -17.51 -8.64
CA LEU A 13 -6.85 -16.27 -8.99
C LEU A 13 -7.87 -15.87 -7.90
N ASP A 14 -8.62 -16.83 -7.37
CA ASP A 14 -9.61 -16.58 -6.30
C ASP A 14 -8.94 -16.00 -5.04
N ARG A 15 -7.76 -16.51 -4.69
CA ARG A 15 -7.00 -16.01 -3.54
C ARG A 15 -6.38 -14.64 -3.79
N ALA A 16 -5.95 -14.37 -5.02
CA ALA A 16 -5.50 -13.04 -5.40
C ALA A 16 -6.66 -12.04 -5.30
N GLY A 17 -7.86 -12.41 -5.77
CA GLY A 17 -9.08 -11.61 -5.62
C GLY A 17 -9.44 -11.37 -4.15
N LEU A 18 -9.40 -12.41 -3.32
CA LEU A 18 -9.63 -12.29 -1.87
C LEU A 18 -8.58 -11.39 -1.20
N ALA A 19 -7.31 -11.51 -1.58
CA ALA A 19 -6.25 -10.66 -1.06
C ALA A 19 -6.48 -9.19 -1.43
N ILE A 20 -6.95 -8.88 -2.64
CA ILE A 20 -7.32 -7.51 -3.04
C ILE A 20 -8.48 -7.00 -2.19
N ALA A 21 -9.52 -7.81 -1.98
CA ALA A 21 -10.65 -7.44 -1.12
C ALA A 21 -10.20 -7.13 0.33
N VAL A 22 -9.33 -7.98 0.91
CA VAL A 22 -8.74 -7.75 2.22
C VAL A 22 -7.90 -6.47 2.25
N GLY A 23 -7.07 -6.24 1.23
CA GLY A 23 -6.29 -5.02 1.09
C GLY A 23 -7.17 -3.77 1.06
N GLY A 24 -8.26 -3.80 0.29
CA GLY A 24 -9.27 -2.74 0.28
C GLY A 24 -9.90 -2.51 1.66
N VAL A 25 -10.39 -3.55 2.33
CA VAL A 25 -10.97 -3.41 3.69
C VAL A 25 -9.98 -2.77 4.67
N LEU A 26 -8.71 -3.21 4.65
CA LEU A 26 -7.67 -2.63 5.50
C LEU A 26 -7.39 -1.17 5.15
N GLY A 27 -7.35 -0.81 3.86
CA GLY A 27 -7.21 0.58 3.42
C GLY A 27 -8.36 1.47 3.90
N GLY A 28 -9.60 0.98 3.85
CA GLY A 28 -10.77 1.68 4.40
C GLY A 28 -10.70 1.85 5.91
N ALA A 29 -10.26 0.84 6.64
CA ALA A 29 -10.06 0.93 8.08
C ALA A 29 -9.01 2.01 8.45
N VAL A 30 -7.91 2.09 7.69
CA VAL A 30 -6.89 3.13 7.86
C VAL A 30 -7.47 4.52 7.56
N ALA A 31 -8.18 4.69 6.44
CA ALA A 31 -8.81 5.96 6.07
C ALA A 31 -9.82 6.43 7.13
N THR A 32 -10.61 5.50 7.67
CA THR A 32 -11.58 5.78 8.75
C THR A 32 -10.86 6.20 10.04
N GLY A 33 -9.78 5.52 10.40
CA GLY A 33 -8.97 5.88 11.57
C GLY A 33 -8.38 7.28 11.44
N LEU A 34 -7.87 7.65 10.26
CA LEU A 34 -7.38 8.99 9.99
C LEU A 34 -8.50 10.04 10.04
N ALA A 35 -9.67 9.75 9.46
CA ALA A 35 -10.83 10.65 9.51
C ALA A 35 -11.30 10.90 10.95
N ALA A 36 -11.35 9.84 11.77
CA ALA A 36 -11.72 9.95 13.18
C ALA A 36 -10.75 10.84 13.99
N LEU A 37 -9.46 10.84 13.64
CA LEU A 37 -8.45 11.71 14.26
C LEU A 37 -8.53 13.16 13.76
N GLY A 38 -9.09 13.41 12.57
CA GLY A 38 -9.14 14.71 11.90
C GLY A 38 -10.28 15.65 12.32
N ALA A 39 -10.97 15.37 13.43
CA ALA A 39 -12.13 16.12 13.98
C ALA A 39 -13.46 16.02 13.19
N GLU A 40 -13.49 15.47 11.97
CA GLU A 40 -14.72 15.15 11.24
C GLU A 40 -15.31 13.80 11.69
N SER A 41 -15.98 13.82 12.84
CA SER A 41 -16.41 12.63 13.60
C SER A 41 -17.88 12.24 13.39
N GLY A 42 -18.52 12.71 12.33
CA GLY A 42 -19.89 12.30 11.99
C GLY A 42 -19.93 10.82 11.57
N PRO A 43 -20.86 9.99 12.05
CA PRO A 43 -20.96 8.58 11.66
C PRO A 43 -21.03 8.38 10.15
N LEU A 44 -21.73 9.26 9.44
CA LEU A 44 -21.82 9.23 7.98
C LEU A 44 -20.47 9.54 7.31
N ALA A 45 -19.69 10.47 7.86
CA ALA A 45 -18.35 10.81 7.35
C ALA A 45 -17.38 9.63 7.54
N LEU A 46 -17.45 8.93 8.67
CA LEU A 46 -16.65 7.73 8.92
C LEU A 46 -17.02 6.58 7.97
N VAL A 47 -18.31 6.37 7.71
CA VAL A 47 -18.76 5.37 6.72
C VAL A 47 -18.28 5.75 5.31
N ALA A 48 -18.39 7.03 4.94
CA ALA A 48 -17.89 7.51 3.64
C ALA A 48 -16.37 7.33 3.52
N ALA A 49 -15.61 7.66 4.57
CA ALA A 49 -14.17 7.47 4.63
C ALA A 49 -13.78 5.99 4.50
N PHE A 50 -14.52 5.09 5.17
CA PHE A 50 -14.33 3.65 5.02
C PHE A 50 -14.57 3.20 3.59
N MET A 51 -15.72 3.54 3.01
CA MET A 51 -16.11 3.12 1.66
C MET A 51 -15.15 3.65 0.59
N LEU A 52 -14.84 4.95 0.63
CA LEU A 52 -13.91 5.58 -0.30
C LEU A 52 -12.50 5.05 -0.11
N GLY A 53 -12.04 4.94 1.15
CA GLY A 53 -10.73 4.38 1.46
C GLY A 53 -10.58 2.95 0.97
N SER A 54 -11.61 2.12 1.15
CA SER A 54 -11.59 0.73 0.67
C SER A 54 -11.58 0.62 -0.84
N LEU A 55 -12.46 1.36 -1.52
CA LEU A 55 -12.54 1.36 -2.98
C LEU A 55 -11.23 1.87 -3.59
N LEU A 56 -10.74 3.02 -3.15
CA LEU A 56 -9.52 3.64 -3.69
C LEU A 56 -8.28 2.80 -3.38
N CYS A 57 -8.21 2.18 -2.21
CA CYS A 57 -7.10 1.28 -1.88
C CYS A 57 -7.11 0.03 -2.77
N ALA A 58 -8.26 -0.60 -2.98
CA ALA A 58 -8.38 -1.74 -3.90
C ALA A 58 -7.97 -1.35 -5.33
N LEU A 59 -8.44 -0.21 -5.83
CA LEU A 59 -8.06 0.31 -7.15
C LEU A 59 -6.54 0.59 -7.25
N ALA A 60 -5.95 1.22 -6.23
CA ALA A 60 -4.51 1.49 -6.21
C ALA A 60 -3.68 0.19 -6.17
N ILE A 61 -4.11 -0.80 -5.39
CA ILE A 61 -3.49 -2.14 -5.37
C ILE A 61 -3.55 -2.75 -6.76
N THR A 62 -4.73 -2.75 -7.41
CA THR A 62 -4.91 -3.34 -8.74
C THR A 62 -4.12 -2.59 -9.82
N ALA A 63 -4.10 -1.27 -9.79
CA ALA A 63 -3.46 -0.45 -10.82
C ALA A 63 -1.93 -0.39 -10.67
N VAL A 64 -1.41 -0.40 -9.45
CA VAL A 64 0.00 -0.11 -9.17
C VAL A 64 0.74 -1.32 -8.61
N ALA A 65 0.24 -1.91 -7.52
CA ALA A 65 0.94 -2.99 -6.83
C ALA A 65 0.84 -4.33 -7.57
N ALA A 66 -0.30 -4.64 -8.18
CA ALA A 66 -0.55 -5.92 -8.84
C ALA A 66 0.38 -6.18 -10.04
N PRO A 67 0.65 -5.23 -10.95
CA PRO A 67 1.64 -5.43 -12.02
C PRO A 67 3.03 -5.79 -11.48
N VAL A 68 3.49 -5.10 -10.43
CA VAL A 68 4.79 -5.38 -9.79
C VAL A 68 4.78 -6.77 -9.16
N TRP A 69 3.70 -7.13 -8.46
CA TRP A 69 3.51 -8.46 -7.90
C TRP A 69 3.50 -9.56 -8.96
N ILE A 70 2.87 -9.35 -10.13
CA ILE A 70 2.86 -10.31 -11.25
C ILE A 70 4.30 -10.59 -11.72
N VAL A 71 5.11 -9.54 -11.91
CA VAL A 71 6.52 -9.69 -12.32
C VAL A 71 7.34 -10.46 -11.28
N LEU A 72 7.15 -10.14 -10.00
CA LEU A 72 7.81 -10.86 -8.92
C LEU A 72 7.35 -12.32 -8.84
N HIS A 73 6.06 -12.58 -9.05
CA HIS A 73 5.49 -13.91 -9.06
C HIS A 73 6.04 -14.76 -10.21
N ALA A 74 6.11 -14.18 -11.41
CA ALA A 74 6.64 -14.81 -12.62
C ALA A 74 8.14 -15.14 -12.50
N THR A 75 8.89 -14.33 -11.76
CA THR A 75 10.33 -14.56 -11.50
C THR A 75 10.60 -15.40 -10.25
N GLY A 76 9.57 -16.00 -9.64
CA GLY A 76 9.70 -16.88 -8.47
C GLY A 76 9.94 -16.16 -7.13
N ARG A 77 9.92 -14.83 -7.11
CA ARG A 77 10.12 -13.98 -5.91
C ARG A 77 8.83 -13.87 -5.09
N ARG A 78 8.41 -14.99 -4.50
CA ARG A 78 7.10 -15.13 -3.82
C ARG A 78 7.16 -15.02 -2.29
N ARG A 79 8.28 -14.56 -1.72
CA ARG A 79 8.47 -14.47 -0.26
C ARG A 79 7.73 -13.26 0.33
N ALA A 80 7.31 -13.36 1.60
CA ALA A 80 6.64 -12.28 2.34
C ALA A 80 7.39 -10.94 2.28
N GLY A 81 8.73 -10.97 2.38
CA GLY A 81 9.55 -9.76 2.30
C GLY A 81 9.39 -8.98 0.99
N HIS A 82 9.17 -9.66 -0.14
CA HIS A 82 8.89 -8.99 -1.41
C HIS A 82 7.52 -8.32 -1.40
N ALA A 83 6.50 -8.96 -0.81
CA ALA A 83 5.18 -8.38 -0.69
C ALA A 83 5.18 -7.13 0.22
N ALA A 84 5.92 -7.18 1.33
CA ALA A 84 6.15 -6.02 2.20
C ALA A 84 6.83 -4.88 1.45
N LEU A 85 7.88 -5.19 0.67
CA LEU A 85 8.62 -4.19 -0.10
C LEU A 85 7.76 -3.55 -1.19
N VAL A 86 6.95 -4.33 -1.91
CA VAL A 86 6.00 -3.81 -2.89
C VAL A 86 5.01 -2.87 -2.21
N GLY A 87 4.40 -3.30 -1.10
CA GLY A 87 3.50 -2.46 -0.31
C GLY A 87 4.16 -1.15 0.13
N ALA A 88 5.34 -1.22 0.75
CA ALA A 88 6.11 -0.06 1.18
C ALA A 88 6.44 0.89 0.02
N ALA A 89 7.00 0.37 -1.08
CA ALA A 89 7.42 1.18 -2.21
C ALA A 89 6.22 1.85 -2.89
N THR A 90 5.14 1.10 -3.13
CA THR A 90 3.90 1.66 -3.70
C THR A 90 3.30 2.73 -2.79
N GLY A 91 3.15 2.44 -1.49
CA GLY A 91 2.62 3.40 -0.52
C GLY A 91 3.47 4.66 -0.42
N PHE A 92 4.79 4.52 -0.34
CA PHE A 92 5.72 5.65 -0.29
C PHE A 92 5.61 6.53 -1.53
N ILE A 93 5.73 5.94 -2.73
CA ILE A 93 5.69 6.69 -3.99
C ILE A 93 4.34 7.40 -4.13
N VAL A 94 3.23 6.69 -3.97
CA VAL A 94 1.89 7.27 -4.13
C VAL A 94 1.68 8.40 -3.12
N PHE A 95 2.11 8.25 -1.87
CA PHE A 95 1.87 9.27 -0.85
C PHE A 95 2.81 10.47 -0.96
N VAL A 96 4.10 10.28 -1.26
CA VAL A 96 5.06 11.38 -1.52
C VAL A 96 4.57 12.22 -2.70
N PHE A 97 4.18 11.59 -3.81
CA PHE A 97 3.75 12.33 -4.99
C PHE A 97 2.32 12.87 -4.85
N GLY A 98 1.44 12.15 -4.16
CA GLY A 98 0.08 12.60 -3.88
C GLY A 98 0.04 13.87 -3.03
N GLN A 99 0.82 13.92 -1.95
CA GLN A 99 0.89 15.12 -1.10
C GLN A 99 1.59 16.28 -1.81
N THR A 100 2.61 16.03 -2.65
CA THR A 100 3.33 17.10 -3.36
C THR A 100 2.55 17.68 -4.55
N TYR A 101 1.59 16.93 -5.11
CA TYR A 101 0.65 17.45 -6.10
C TYR A 101 -0.28 18.53 -5.50
N GLY A 102 -0.83 18.29 -4.30
CA GLY A 102 -1.67 19.25 -3.58
C GLY A 102 -0.90 20.44 -2.98
N PHE A 103 0.39 20.25 -2.66
CA PHE A 103 1.25 21.26 -2.02
C PHE A 103 2.27 21.91 -2.97
N GLY A 104 1.92 22.11 -4.23
CA GLY A 104 2.58 23.13 -5.05
C GLY A 104 3.78 22.69 -5.86
N MET A 105 3.79 21.49 -6.46
CA MET A 105 4.77 21.20 -7.53
C MET A 105 4.73 22.26 -8.65
N PHE A 106 3.54 22.81 -8.95
CA PHE A 106 3.34 23.83 -9.98
C PHE A 106 2.96 25.22 -9.44
N TYR A 107 2.61 25.32 -8.16
CA TYR A 107 2.12 26.55 -7.52
C TYR A 107 2.91 26.93 -6.25
N ALA A 108 4.05 26.29 -5.99
CA ALA A 108 4.89 26.67 -4.86
C ALA A 108 5.43 28.09 -5.05
N PRO A 109 5.38 28.95 -4.01
CA PRO A 109 6.10 30.20 -4.01
C PRO A 109 7.59 29.97 -4.27
N PRO A 110 8.30 30.92 -4.91
CA PRO A 110 9.75 30.87 -5.03
C PRO A 110 10.36 30.58 -3.67
N SER A 111 11.06 29.44 -3.57
CA SER A 111 11.65 28.93 -2.34
C SER A 111 13.14 28.74 -2.56
N ASP A 112 13.95 29.03 -1.55
CA ASP A 112 15.37 28.71 -1.57
C ASP A 112 15.60 27.19 -1.45
N ILE A 113 16.83 26.74 -1.74
CA ILE A 113 17.16 25.32 -1.77
C ILE A 113 16.96 24.65 -0.40
N GLN A 114 17.21 25.35 0.70
CA GLN A 114 17.04 24.81 2.05
C GLN A 114 15.56 24.55 2.37
N THR A 115 14.67 25.48 2.03
CA THR A 115 13.23 25.29 2.21
C THR A 115 12.70 24.17 1.33
N LEU A 116 13.18 24.05 0.09
CA LEU A 116 12.81 22.93 -0.79
C LEU A 116 13.25 21.58 -0.21
N LEU A 117 14.49 21.47 0.25
CA LEU A 117 15.00 20.24 0.87
C LEU A 117 14.19 19.86 2.13
N PHE A 118 13.88 20.84 2.98
CA PHE A 118 13.07 20.59 4.18
C PHE A 118 11.66 20.10 3.83
N ARG A 119 11.01 20.67 2.81
CA ARG A 119 9.69 20.25 2.34
C ARG A 119 9.69 18.80 1.84
N TRP A 120 10.68 18.44 1.02
CA TRP A 120 10.83 17.07 0.53
C TRP A 120 11.18 16.09 1.65
N ALA A 121 12.03 16.49 2.60
CA ALA A 121 12.36 15.66 3.76
C ALA A 121 11.14 15.41 4.66
N SER A 122 10.35 16.45 4.93
CA SER A 122 9.10 16.35 5.69
C SER A 122 8.08 15.45 4.98
N ALA A 123 7.87 15.65 3.68
CA ALA A 123 6.98 14.82 2.87
C ALA A 123 7.44 13.35 2.84
N ALA A 124 8.75 13.10 2.71
CA ALA A 124 9.30 11.76 2.79
C ALA A 124 9.07 11.14 4.18
N ALA A 125 9.29 11.90 5.26
CA ALA A 125 9.11 11.42 6.63
C ALA A 125 7.65 11.03 6.92
N THR A 126 6.67 11.85 6.54
CA THR A 126 5.25 11.50 6.68
C THR A 126 4.88 10.28 5.83
N SER A 127 5.43 10.19 4.63
CA SER A 127 5.20 9.05 3.71
C SER A 127 5.75 7.74 4.23
N LEU A 128 6.80 7.75 5.06
CA LEU A 128 7.35 6.53 5.66
C LEU A 128 6.34 5.85 6.59
N VAL A 129 5.51 6.62 7.29
CA VAL A 129 4.44 6.06 8.14
C VAL A 129 3.42 5.31 7.28
N LEU A 130 2.98 5.94 6.19
CA LEU A 130 2.03 5.32 5.26
C LEU A 130 2.65 4.14 4.52
N ALA A 131 3.95 4.21 4.19
CA ALA A 131 4.69 3.10 3.61
C ALA A 131 4.78 1.90 4.57
N ALA A 132 4.98 2.12 5.86
CA ALA A 132 4.98 1.05 6.86
C ALA A 132 3.60 0.38 6.97
N ILE A 133 2.52 1.16 6.94
CA ILE A 133 1.14 0.65 6.90
C ILE A 133 0.91 -0.16 5.63
N ALA A 134 1.32 0.36 4.47
CA ALA A 134 1.18 -0.33 3.18
C ALA A 134 2.01 -1.63 3.13
N ALA A 135 3.18 -1.67 3.76
CA ALA A 135 3.98 -2.89 3.92
C ALA A 135 3.23 -3.95 4.74
N LEU A 136 2.59 -3.54 5.84
CA LEU A 136 1.78 -4.43 6.67
C LEU A 136 0.58 -4.98 5.89
N ILE A 137 -0.11 -4.12 5.13
CA ILE A 137 -1.19 -4.55 4.24
C ILE A 137 -0.66 -5.58 3.23
N GLY A 138 0.47 -5.31 2.58
CA GLY A 138 1.11 -6.24 1.65
C GLY A 138 1.47 -7.59 2.28
N LEU A 139 1.91 -7.59 3.55
CA LEU A 139 2.17 -8.83 4.31
C LEU A 139 0.89 -9.61 4.61
N ILE A 140 -0.18 -8.94 5.01
CA ILE A 140 -1.47 -9.58 5.28
C ILE A 140 -2.05 -10.15 3.99
N MET A 141 -2.03 -9.38 2.91
CA MET A 141 -2.43 -9.84 1.58
C MET A 141 -1.63 -11.06 1.13
N TRP A 142 -0.32 -11.09 1.37
CA TRP A 142 0.52 -12.24 1.08
C TRP A 142 0.10 -13.49 1.86
N ARG A 143 -0.23 -13.34 3.15
CA ARG A 143 -0.75 -14.44 3.98
C ARG A 143 -2.08 -15.00 3.47
N VAL A 144 -2.93 -14.16 2.89
CA VAL A 144 -4.21 -14.55 2.31
C VAL A 144 -4.02 -15.21 0.94
N ALA A 145 -3.14 -14.63 0.11
CA ALA A 145 -2.92 -15.07 -1.27
C ALA A 145 -2.20 -16.43 -1.34
N TYR A 146 -1.16 -16.60 -0.53
CA TYR A 146 -0.28 -17.75 -0.64
C TYR A 146 -0.56 -18.82 0.40
N ARG A 147 -0.56 -20.08 -0.04
CA ARG A 147 -0.43 -21.23 0.85
C ARG A 147 0.94 -21.85 0.75
N TRP A 148 1.33 -22.46 1.85
CA TRP A 148 2.44 -23.40 1.89
C TRP A 148 1.95 -24.77 1.42
N GLU A 149 2.45 -25.24 0.28
CA GLU A 149 2.20 -26.59 -0.21
C GLU A 149 3.43 -27.47 0.09
N ARG A 150 3.19 -28.61 0.73
CA ARG A 150 4.23 -29.56 1.21
C ARG A 150 4.47 -30.70 0.24
#